data_AF-A0A250JVX9-F1
#
_entry.id   AF-A0A250JVX9-F1
#
_cell.length_a   1.000
_cell.length_b   1.000
_cell.length_c   1.000
_cell.angle_alpha   90.00
_cell.angle_beta   90.00
_cell.angle_gamma   90.00
#
_symmetry.space_group_name_H-M   'P 1'
#
loop_
_entity.id
_entity.type
_entity.pdbx_description
1 polymer ?
#
loop_
_entity_poly.entity_id
_entity_poly.type
_entity_poly.pdbx_seq_one_letter_code
_entity_poly.pdbx_strand_id
1 'polypeptide(L)'
;MALKVKLVKSFAGASSDMLDTIRGLGLKKFGDERILKDTSAIRGMWFKVKHLVTLETVSGDAPAPKRRKPAKVALRERALAYQVKQLKA
;
A
#
# COMPACT_ATOMS: atom_id res chain seq x y z
N MET A 1 2.85 1.08 -17.34
CA MET A 1 2.38 2.37 -16.79
C MET A 1 1.71 2.11 -15.45
N ALA A 2 2.02 2.93 -14.45
CA ALA A 2 1.44 2.85 -13.12
C ALA A 2 0.48 4.02 -12.87
N LEU A 3 -0.46 3.80 -11.97
CA LEU A 3 -1.42 4.79 -11.50
C LEU A 3 -1.09 5.13 -10.06
N LYS A 4 -0.78 6.39 -9.81
CA LYS A 4 -0.67 6.92 -8.45
C LYS A 4 -2.05 7.38 -8.01
N VAL A 5 -2.51 6.82 -6.91
CA VAL A 5 -3.86 6.97 -6.37
C VAL A 5 -3.74 7.62 -4.99
N LYS A 6 -4.41 8.76 -4.78
CA LYS A 6 -4.38 9.52 -3.53
C LYS A 6 -5.78 9.75 -2.97
N LEU A 7 -5.98 9.50 -1.68
CA LEU A 7 -7.23 9.85 -1.01
C LEU A 7 -7.26 11.34 -0.64
N VAL A 8 -8.12 12.13 -1.28
CA VAL A 8 -8.19 13.59 -1.10
C VAL A 8 -9.40 14.03 -0.28
N LYS A 9 -10.45 13.20 -0.20
CA LYS A 9 -11.59 13.42 0.69
C LYS A 9 -11.75 12.29 1.68
N SER A 10 -12.30 12.60 2.85
CA SER A 10 -12.65 11.58 3.85
C SER A 10 -13.75 10.67 3.31
N PHE A 11 -13.66 9.38 3.62
CA PHE A 11 -14.67 8.37 3.28
C PHE A 11 -15.69 8.15 4.41
N ALA A 12 -15.64 8.94 5.48
CA ALA A 12 -16.62 8.85 6.57
C ALA A 12 -18.04 9.12 6.02
N GLY A 13 -18.96 8.19 6.26
CA GLY A 13 -20.32 8.25 5.72
C GLY A 13 -20.50 7.67 4.30
N ALA A 14 -19.44 7.13 3.70
CA ALA A 14 -19.57 6.39 2.44
C ALA A 14 -20.24 5.02 2.66
N SER A 15 -20.97 4.53 1.65
CA SER A 15 -21.54 3.17 1.63
C SER A 15 -20.48 2.09 1.88
N SER A 16 -20.87 0.96 2.46
CA SER A 16 -20.02 -0.23 2.68
C SER A 16 -19.16 -0.58 1.47
N ASP A 17 -19.76 -0.60 0.27
CA ASP A 17 -19.05 -1.03 -0.93
C ASP A 17 -17.95 -0.05 -1.34
N MET A 18 -18.15 1.25 -1.10
CA MET A 18 -17.11 2.26 -1.35
C MET A 18 -15.97 2.09 -0.35
N LEU A 19 -16.27 1.79 0.92
CA LEU A 19 -15.26 1.51 1.94
C LEU A 19 -14.43 0.29 1.56
N ASP A 20 -15.06 -0.77 1.08
CA ASP A 20 -14.36 -1.99 0.65
C ASP A 20 -13.54 -1.74 -0.62
N THR A 21 -14.03 -0.90 -1.53
CA THR A 21 -13.26 -0.46 -2.71
C THR A 21 -11.99 0.31 -2.29
N ILE A 22 -12.10 1.25 -1.35
CA ILE A 22 -10.98 2.04 -0.83
C ILE A 22 -9.96 1.14 -0.10
N ARG A 23 -10.46 0.19 0.71
CA ARG A 23 -9.62 -0.82 1.37
C ARG A 23 -8.93 -1.72 0.36
N GLY A 24 -9.61 -2.11 -0.72
CA GLY A 24 -9.07 -2.90 -1.82
C GLY A 24 -7.96 -2.18 -2.58
N LEU A 25 -8.08 -0.86 -2.78
CA LEU A 25 -7.00 -0.01 -3.31
C LEU A 25 -5.84 0.15 -2.31
N GLY A 26 -6.04 -0.22 -1.04
CA GLY A 26 -5.02 -0.20 0.00
C GLY A 26 -4.81 1.16 0.65
N LEU A 27 -5.77 2.08 0.49
CA LEU A 27 -5.77 3.40 1.11
C LEU A 27 -6.40 3.28 2.50
N LYS A 28 -5.67 3.70 3.55
CA LYS A 28 -6.16 3.57 4.94
C LYS A 28 -6.44 4.90 5.63
N LYS A 29 -5.68 5.94 5.30
CA LYS A 29 -5.73 7.24 5.97
C LYS A 29 -5.99 8.36 4.98
N PHE A 30 -6.43 9.51 5.48
CA PHE A 30 -6.53 10.72 4.68
C PHE A 30 -5.15 11.12 4.14
N GLY A 31 -5.08 11.49 2.85
CA GLY A 31 -3.83 11.84 2.19
C GLY A 31 -2.91 10.64 1.88
N ASP A 32 -3.33 9.41 2.17
CA ASP A 32 -2.57 8.20 1.84
C ASP A 32 -2.48 8.04 0.32
N GLU A 33 -1.32 7.61 -0.16
CA GLU A 33 -0.96 7.54 -1.57
C GLU A 33 -0.40 6.15 -1.90
N ARG A 34 -0.83 5.57 -3.02
CA ARG A 34 -0.25 4.32 -3.53
C ARG A 34 -0.04 4.34 -5.02
N ILE A 35 1.05 3.71 -5.43
CA ILE A 35 1.36 3.44 -6.84
C ILE A 35 0.90 2.02 -7.14
N LEU A 36 -0.04 1.88 -8.07
CA LEU A 36 -0.64 0.62 -8.49
C LEU A 36 -0.38 0.38 -9.98
N LYS A 37 -0.40 -0.87 -10.42
CA LYS A 37 -0.30 -1.20 -11.85
C LYS A 37 -1.58 -0.79 -12.57
N ASP A 38 -1.47 -0.17 -13.74
CA ASP A 38 -2.64 0.16 -14.53
C ASP A 38 -3.31 -1.10 -15.07
N THR A 39 -4.50 -1.42 -14.55
CA THR A 39 -5.32 -2.57 -14.93
C THR A 39 -6.79 -2.16 -15.01
N SER A 40 -7.58 -2.85 -15.83
CA SER A 40 -9.02 -2.59 -15.98
C SER A 40 -9.77 -2.69 -14.64
N ALA A 41 -9.39 -3.63 -13.78
CA ALA A 41 -9.96 -3.78 -12.44
C ALA A 41 -9.71 -2.53 -11.56
N ILE A 42 -8.47 -2.01 -11.55
CA ILE A 42 -8.13 -0.80 -10.78
C ILE A 42 -8.86 0.42 -11.33
N ARG A 43 -8.97 0.54 -12.67
CA ARG A 43 -9.75 1.61 -13.30
C ARG A 43 -11.23 1.54 -12.88
N GLY A 44 -11.83 0.35 -12.89
CA GLY A 44 -13.22 0.15 -12.45
C GLY A 44 -13.45 0.54 -10.99
N MET A 45 -12.54 0.13 -10.09
CA MET A 45 -12.56 0.55 -8.69
C MET A 45 -12.46 2.07 -8.56
N TRP A 46 -11.53 2.70 -9.27
CA TRP A 46 -11.36 4.15 -9.26
C TRP A 46 -12.62 4.88 -9.75
N PHE A 47 -13.26 4.44 -10.84
CA PHE A 47 -14.48 5.07 -11.35
C PHE A 47 -15.60 5.14 -10.30
N LYS A 48 -15.73 4.09 -9.47
CA LYS A 48 -16.71 4.05 -8.37
C LYS A 48 -16.44 5.14 -7.31
N VAL A 49 -15.17 5.39 -6.98
CA VAL A 49 -14.74 6.32 -5.92
C VAL A 49 -14.08 7.61 -6.44
N LYS A 50 -14.31 7.98 -7.70
CA LYS A 50 -13.66 9.11 -8.39
C LYS A 50 -13.77 10.47 -7.69
N HIS A 51 -14.78 10.64 -6.85
CA HIS A 51 -15.05 11.87 -6.11
C HIS A 51 -14.26 11.98 -4.79
N LEU A 52 -13.69 10.87 -4.31
CA LEU A 52 -12.89 10.79 -3.09
C LEU A 52 -11.38 10.78 -3.35
N VAL A 53 -10.99 10.39 -4.57
CA VAL A 53 -9.63 9.98 -4.91
C VAL A 53 -9.14 10.73 -6.14
N THR A 54 -7.89 11.19 -6.11
CA THR A 54 -7.20 11.72 -7.29
C THR A 54 -6.28 10.66 -7.90
N LEU A 55 -6.13 10.72 -9.22
CA LEU A 55 -5.41 9.75 -10.02
C LEU A 55 -4.40 10.46 -10.91
N GLU A 56 -3.13 10.06 -10.81
CA GLU A 56 -2.02 10.58 -11.59
C GLU A 56 -1.35 9.41 -12.35
N THR A 57 -1.15 9.55 -13.65
CA THR A 57 -0.46 8.54 -14.46
C THR A 57 1.05 8.70 -14.30
N VAL A 58 1.73 7.64 -13.88
CA VAL A 58 3.18 7.64 -13.63
C VAL A 58 3.85 6.62 -14.56
N SER A 59 5.00 6.99 -15.12
CA SER A 59 5.76 6.15 -16.06
C SER A 59 6.48 4.95 -15.41
N GLY A 60 6.76 5.03 -14.11
CA GLY A 60 7.46 3.97 -13.37
C GLY A 60 6.64 2.70 -13.11
N ASP A 61 7.33 1.63 -12.69
CA ASP A 61 6.72 0.37 -12.27
C ASP A 61 6.24 0.42 -10.81
N ALA A 62 5.12 -0.24 -10.53
CA ALA A 62 4.60 -0.36 -9.17
C ALA A 62 5.51 -1.29 -8.34
N PRO A 63 5.97 -0.87 -7.14
CA PRO A 63 6.85 -1.70 -6.33
C PRO A 63 6.13 -2.97 -5.87
N ALA A 64 6.77 -4.12 -6.05
CA ALA A 64 6.24 -5.38 -5.53
C ALA A 64 6.11 -5.32 -3.99
N PRO A 65 5.01 -5.82 -3.41
CA PRO A 65 4.85 -5.82 -1.96
C PRO A 65 5.95 -6.66 -1.30
N LYS A 66 6.74 -6.03 -0.42
CA LYS A 66 7.80 -6.73 0.33
C LYS A 66 7.16 -7.71 1.32
N ARG A 67 7.37 -9.01 1.13
CA ARG A 67 7.02 -10.01 2.14
C ARG A 67 7.86 -9.78 3.41
N ARG A 68 7.19 -9.63 4.55
CA ARG A 68 7.87 -9.57 5.86
C ARG A 68 8.23 -10.99 6.30
N LYS A 69 9.44 -11.17 6.83
CA LYS A 69 9.85 -12.45 7.44
C LYS A 69 8.97 -12.76 8.66
N PRO A 70 8.70 -14.05 8.96
CA PRO A 70 7.99 -14.41 10.18
C PRO A 70 8.80 -13.99 11.42
N ALA A 71 8.08 -13.62 12.49
CA ALA A 71 8.68 -13.01 13.69
C ALA A 71 9.78 -13.88 14.32
N LYS A 72 9.58 -15.21 14.38
CA LYS A 72 10.57 -16.16 14.92
C LYS A 72 11.92 -16.09 14.19
N VAL A 73 11.89 -15.95 12.87
CA VAL A 73 13.10 -15.86 12.03
C VAL A 73 13.78 -14.52 12.24
N ALA A 74 13.02 -13.42 12.25
CA ALA A 74 13.58 -12.10 12.48
C ALA A 74 14.23 -11.95 13.88
N LEU A 75 13.65 -12.57 14.91
CA LEU A 75 14.20 -12.57 16.27
C LEU A 75 15.50 -13.37 16.35
N ARG A 76 15.54 -14.56 15.73
CA ARG A 76 16.76 -15.37 15.63
C ARG A 76 17.89 -14.64 14.90
N GLU A 77 17.60 -14.02 13.76
CA GLU A 77 18.58 -13.25 12.99
C GLU A 77 19.14 -12.06 13.80
N ARG A 78 18.29 -11.35 14.54
CA ARG A 78 18.72 -10.26 15.44
C ARG A 78 19.60 -10.76 16.58
N ALA A 79 19.24 -11.87 17.21
CA ALA A 79 20.04 -12.46 18.30
C ALA A 79 21.43 -12.89 17.79
N LEU A 80 21.50 -13.55 16.63
CA LEU A 80 22.76 -13.91 15.99
C LEU A 80 23.60 -12.67 15.64
N ALA A 81 22.98 -11.63 15.07
CA ALA A 81 23.68 -10.38 14.76
C ALA A 81 24.25 -9.68 16.00
N TYR A 82 23.54 -9.72 17.13
CA TYR A 82 24.03 -9.19 18.41
C TYR A 82 25.25 -9.98 18.91
N GLN A 83 25.20 -11.31 18.87
CA GLN A 83 26.34 -12.15 19.27
C GLN A 83 27.56 -11.92 18.38
N VAL A 84 27.39 -11.86 17.06
CA VAL A 84 28.49 -11.56 16.12
C VAL A 84 29.09 -10.18 16.39
N LYS A 85 28.26 -9.18 16.72
CA LYS A 85 28.73 -7.83 17.08
C LYS A 85 29.57 -7.84 18.36
N GLN A 86 29.13 -8.58 19.37
CA GLN A 86 29.86 -8.70 20.65
C GLN A 86 31.18 -9.48 20.50
N LEU A 87 31.23 -10.49 19.63
CA LEU A 87 32.44 -11.31 19.41
C LEU A 87 33.49 -10.65 18.50
N LYS A 88 33.09 -9.64 17.71
CA LYS A 88 34.00 -8.87 16.84
C LYS A 88 34.53 -7.58 17.50
N ALA A 89 34.03 -7.24 18.68
CA ALA A 89 34.53 -6.15 19.52
C ALA A 89 35.64 -6.69 20.44
#